data_AF-A0A2P8FD11-F1
#
_entry.id   AF-A0A2P8FD11-F1
#
_cell.length_a   1.000
_cell.length_b   1.000
_cell.length_c   1.000
_cell.angle_alpha   90.00
_cell.angle_beta   90.00
_cell.angle_gamma   90.00
#
_symmetry.space_group_name_H-M   'P 1'
#
loop_
_entity.id
_entity.type
_entity.pdbx_description
1 polymer ?
#
loop_
_entity_poly.entity_id
_entity_poly.type
_entity_poly.pdbx_seq_one_letter_code
_entity_poly.pdbx_strand_id
1 'polypeptide(L)' 'MRNGAIRSPEDLFAEQRSEVRRLRNDDPVFDEICHDFELMAKVLREGKQNDEAVAESLDGLSEEIRRHLRARSTAE' A
#
# COMPACT_ATOMS: atom_id res chain seq x y z
N MET A 1 5.85 -21.21 -2.32
CA MET A 1 5.39 -19.92 -1.78
C MET A 1 5.04 -19.04 -2.97
N ARG A 2 3.79 -18.58 -3.11
CA ARG A 2 3.37 -17.76 -4.25
C ARG A 2 4.08 -16.41 -4.14
N ASN A 3 5.19 -16.23 -4.86
CA ASN A 3 5.82 -14.94 -5.11
C ASN A 3 4.92 -14.10 -6.04
N GLY A 4 3.73 -13.74 -5.57
CA GLY A 4 3.00 -12.62 -6.15
C GLY A 4 3.65 -11.37 -5.58
N ALA A 5 4.65 -10.82 -6.27
CA ALA A 5 5.31 -9.59 -5.83
C ALA A 5 4.24 -8.52 -5.63
N ILE A 6 4.04 -8.06 -4.39
CA ILE A 6 3.07 -7.01 -4.06
C ILE A 6 3.41 -5.78 -4.90
N ARG A 7 2.44 -5.29 -5.69
CA ARG A 7 2.66 -4.16 -6.61
C ARG A 7 1.93 -2.90 -6.20
N SER A 8 0.79 -3.07 -5.55
CA SER A 8 -0.06 -1.98 -5.14
C SER A 8 -0.75 -2.32 -3.81
N PRO A 9 -1.35 -1.32 -3.15
CA PRO A 9 -2.17 -1.54 -1.96
C PRO A 9 -3.33 -2.52 -2.18
N GLU A 10 -3.91 -2.59 -3.39
CA GLU A 10 -4.97 -3.53 -3.75
C GLU A 10 -4.51 -5.00 -3.85
N ASP A 11 -3.20 -5.22 -4.03
CA ASP A 11 -2.60 -6.55 -3.94
C ASP A 11 -2.32 -6.91 -2.48
N LEU A 12 -1.82 -5.94 -1.71
CA LEU A 12 -1.49 -6.12 -0.29
C LEU A 12 -2.74 -6.34 0.57
N PHE A 13 -3.80 -5.58 0.32
CA PHE A 13 -5.08 -5.62 1.03
C PHE A 13 -6.18 -6.22 0.14
N ALA A 14 -5.92 -7.39 -0.45
CA ALA A 14 -6.81 -8.00 -1.44
C ALA A 14 -8.25 -8.21 -0.94
N GLU A 15 -8.43 -8.52 0.35
CA GLU A 15 -9.75 -8.69 0.98
C GLU A 15 -10.54 -7.38 1.09
N GLN A 16 -9.86 -6.23 1.10
CA GLN A 16 -10.42 -4.89 1.23
C GLN A 16 -10.24 -4.08 -0.07
N ARG A 17 -9.98 -4.74 -1.20
CA ARG A 17 -9.66 -4.09 -2.48
C ARG A 17 -10.68 -3.04 -2.92
N SER A 18 -11.98 -3.31 -2.74
CA SER A 18 -13.03 -2.35 -3.09
C SER A 18 -12.97 -1.10 -2.22
N GLU A 19 -12.64 -1.25 -0.94
CA GLU A 19 -12.50 -0.14 0.00
C GLU A 19 -11.25 0.69 -0.30
N VAL A 20 -10.12 0.04 -0.58
CA VAL A 20 -8.89 0.73 -1.04
C VAL A 20 -9.20 1.60 -2.26
N ARG A 21 -9.88 1.04 -3.29
CA ARG A 21 -10.25 1.81 -4.49
C ARG A 21 -11.20 2.96 -4.19
N ARG A 22 -12.16 2.75 -3.28
CA ARG A 22 -13.09 3.79 -2.87
C ARG A 22 -12.33 4.94 -2.21
N LEU A 23 -11.47 4.64 -1.24
CA LEU A 23 -10.68 5.65 -0.54
C LEU A 23 -9.72 6.39 -1.46
N ARG A 24 -9.10 5.73 -2.45
CA ARG A 24 -8.27 6.43 -3.44
C ARG A 24 -9.05 7.47 -4.26
N ASN A 25 -10.32 7.23 -4.53
CA ASN A 25 -11.15 8.20 -5.25
C ASN A 25 -11.69 9.30 -4.32
N ASP A 26 -11.95 8.98 -3.05
CA ASP A 26 -12.65 9.86 -2.11
C ASP A 26 -11.69 10.71 -1.25
N ASP A 27 -10.44 10.28 -1.07
CA ASP A 27 -9.46 10.88 -0.16
C ASP A 27 -8.10 11.10 -0.88
N PRO A 28 -7.79 12.34 -1.29
CA PRO A 28 -6.56 12.65 -2.01
C PRO A 28 -5.28 12.31 -1.24
N VAL A 29 -5.30 12.44 0.10
CA VAL A 29 -4.14 12.10 0.94
C VAL A 29 -3.92 10.59 0.92
N PHE A 30 -5.00 9.82 0.99
CA PHE A 30 -4.91 8.37 0.87
C PHE A 30 -4.41 7.92 -0.51
N ASP A 31 -4.80 8.61 -1.58
CA ASP A 31 -4.29 8.30 -2.93
C ASP A 31 -2.79 8.59 -3.03
N GLU A 32 -2.30 9.69 -2.45
CA GLU A 32 -0.85 9.99 -2.38
C GLU A 32 -0.08 8.89 -1.64
N ILE A 33 -0.57 8.43 -0.48
CA ILE A 33 0.03 7.31 0.27
C ILE A 33 0.05 6.03 -0.58
N CYS A 34 -1.03 5.74 -1.30
CA CYS A 34 -1.09 4.58 -2.21
C CYS A 34 -0.08 4.70 -3.36
N HIS A 35 0.09 5.91 -3.91
CA HIS A 35 1.04 6.19 -4.98
C HIS A 35 2.49 6.00 -4.51
N ASP A 36 2.83 6.53 -3.33
CA ASP A 36 4.16 6.38 -2.73
C ASP A 36 4.48 4.91 -2.47
N PHE A 37 3.50 4.13 -2.02
CA PHE A 37 3.65 2.68 -1.86
C PHE A 37 3.98 2.01 -3.20
N GLU A 38 3.24 2.30 -4.26
CA GLU A 38 3.47 1.72 -5.59
C GLU A 38 4.86 2.09 -6.15
N LEU A 39 5.30 3.32 -5.90
CA LEU A 39 6.62 3.80 -6.29
C LEU A 39 7.71 3.02 -5.55
N MET A 40 7.61 2.90 -4.22
CA MET A 40 8.59 2.15 -3.42
C MET A 40 8.58 0.66 -3.79
N ALA A 41 7.41 0.08 -4.04
CA ALA A 41 7.28 -1.31 -4.47
C ALA A 41 7.95 -1.52 -5.84
N LYS A 42 7.84 -0.55 -6.74
CA LYS A 42 8.55 -0.55 -8.01
C LYS A 42 10.06 -0.45 -7.83
N VAL A 43 10.55 0.48 -7.00
CA VAL A 43 11.97 0.66 -6.68
C VAL A 43 12.56 -0.64 -6.13
N LEU A 44 11.89 -1.29 -5.18
CA LEU A 44 12.36 -2.55 -4.59
C LEU A 44 12.45 -3.69 -5.63
N ARG A 45 11.49 -3.77 -6.56
CA ARG A 45 11.48 -4.80 -7.62
C ARG A 45 12.52 -4.56 -8.71
N GLU A 46 12.73 -3.31 -9.09
CA GLU A 46 13.65 -2.93 -10.17
C GLU A 46 15.09 -2.73 -9.67
N GLY A 47 15.26 -2.55 -8.35
CA GLY A 47 16.55 -2.50 -7.68
C GLY A 47 17.29 -3.85 -7.74
N LYS A 48 18.61 -3.79 -7.93
CA LYS A 48 19.49 -4.97 -7.93
C LYS A 48 19.90 -5.43 -6.52
N GLN A 49 19.54 -4.69 -5.47
CA GLN A 49 19.86 -4.99 -4.09
C GLN A 49 18.61 -4.82 -3.21
N ASN A 50 18.48 -5.70 -2.21
CA ASN A 50 17.55 -5.52 -1.10
C ASN A 50 17.94 -4.24 -0.36
N ASP A 51 17.31 -3.14 -0.74
CA ASP A 51 17.45 -1.87 -0.03
C ASP A 51 16.55 -1.93 1.21
N GLU A 52 17.16 -2.16 2.36
CA GLU A 52 16.49 -2.25 3.65
C GLU A 52 15.70 -0.98 3.97
N ALA A 53 16.18 0.20 3.54
CA ALA A 53 15.47 1.45 3.74
C ALA A 53 14.18 1.52 2.89
N VAL A 54 14.21 0.98 1.67
CA VAL A 54 13.00 0.88 0.83
C VAL A 54 12.01 -0.13 1.42
N ALA A 55 12.49 -1.24 1.97
CA ALA A 55 11.65 -2.22 2.66
C ALA A 55 10.98 -1.62 3.91
N GLU A 56 11.73 -0.90 4.75
CA GLU A 56 11.20 -0.20 5.92
C GLU A 56 10.17 0.86 5.53
N SER A 57 10.44 1.61 4.46
CA SER A 57 9.49 2.60 3.92
C SER A 57 8.19 1.95 3.45
N LEU A 58 8.27 0.80 2.77
CA LEU A 58 7.10 0.02 2.35
C LEU A 58 6.28 -0.49 3.54
N ASP A 59 6.94 -0.95 4.60
CA ASP A 59 6.26 -1.38 5.81
C ASP A 59 5.55 -0.21 6.49
N GLY A 60 6.18 0.96 6.55
CA GLY A 60 5.58 2.20 7.07
C GLY A 60 4.31 2.59 6.29
N LEU A 61 4.41 2.66 4.97
CA LEU A 61 3.28 2.98 4.08
C LEU A 61 2.16 1.92 4.19
N SER A 62 2.53 0.64 4.35
CA SER A 62 1.56 -0.44 4.59
C SER A 62 0.76 -0.24 5.88
N GLU A 63 1.43 0.15 6.98
CA GLU A 63 0.75 0.43 8.24
C GLU A 63 -0.14 1.67 8.15
N GLU A 64 0.29 2.70 7.42
CA GLU A 64 -0.51 3.90 7.22
C GLU A 64 -1.80 3.61 6.43
N ILE A 65 -1.70 2.89 5.31
CA ILE A 65 -2.86 2.43 4.54
C ILE A 65 -3.81 1.61 5.43
N ARG A 66 -3.27 0.70 6.25
CA ARG A 66 -4.07 -0.11 7.18
C ARG A 66 -4.81 0.75 8.21
N ARG A 67 -4.19 1.82 8.72
CA ARG A 67 -4.84 2.76 9.65
C ARG A 67 -6.02 3.47 9.00
N HIS A 68 -5.86 3.96 7.77
CA HIS A 68 -6.96 4.59 7.02
C HIS A 68 -8.12 3.62 6.80
N LEU A 69 -7.83 2.37 6.40
CA LEU A 69 -8.85 1.33 6.22
C LEU A 69 -9.60 1.03 7.53
N ARG A 70 -8.89 0.95 8.66
CA ARG A 70 -9.52 0.71 9.98
C ARG A 70 -10.38 1.88 10.45
N ALA A 71 -9.88 3.11 10.33
CA ALA A 71 -10.59 4.30 10.77
C ALA A 71 -11.96 4.47 10.09
N ARG A 72 -12.09 3.98 8.85
CA ARG A 72 -13.32 4.03 8.07
C ARG A 72 -14.22 2.82 8.32
N SER A 73 -13.67 1.65 8.66
CA SER A 73 -14.45 0.47 9.04
C SER A 73 -15.14 0.60 10.41
N THR A 74 -14.68 1.51 11.28
CA THR A 74 -15.33 1.80 12.58
C THR A 74 -16.32 2.97 12.53
N ALA A 75 -16.57 3.54 11.35
CA ALA A 75 -17.49 4.66 11.16
C ALA A 75 -18.94 4.21 10.82
N GLU A 76 -19.24 2.91 10.94
CA GLU A 76 -20.57 2.30 10.89
C GLU A 76 -21.08 1.97 12.30
#